data_AF-A0A3Q0SHZ1-F1
#
_entry.id   AF-A0A3Q0SHZ1-F1
#
_cell.length_a   1.000
_cell.length_b   1.000
_cell.length_c   1.000
_cell.angle_alpha   90.00
_cell.angle_beta   90.00
_cell.angle_gamma   90.00
#
_symmetry.space_group_name_H-M   'P 1'
#
loop_
_entity.id
_entity.type
_entity.pdbx_description
1 polymer ?
#
loop_
_entity_poly.entity_id
_entity_poly.type
_entity_poly.pdbx_seq_one_letter_code
_entity_poly.pdbx_strand_id
1 'polypeptide(L)'
;MSYPGYPSQAGGYPPQPGAYPPQPGAYPPQPGAYPPQAGGYPPQPSGYPPQAGGYPPQAGGYPPQAGGYPPQAGGYPPQAGGYPPQAGGSWGGGPTGGYPSIGMDNLSNPGYNPGMANQISGAMGGFPPNPSIFAQVPGGYPPAPQAGGYGGPVPNQQSYGLYSQPGGTMPPNQGPAMGYPGQPGQPMPGYPGAPSPNPSMPGYGGAPGPMPGVPSPNPSMPAYGGGGAMPISPPINRGFRGTITDFPGADPLKDAEVLRKAMKGFGTDEQAIIDLLGSRSNRQRVPLLRTYKTAYGKDLIKDLHSELSGDFRKLVMAMLKTPTEFDASELNSAIKGAGTDEACLIEILSSRSNAEIREINRIYKQEYKKSLEDAISGDTSGHFRRLLISLSQGNRDERENVDISLAKQDAQALYAAGENKLGTDESKFNAILCARSKPHLRAVFFEYQQMCGRDIEKSVIREMSGDLESGMLAVVKCIKNTPAYFAERLYKAMKGAGTKDKTLIRIMVSRSEVDMLDIRQEYLKNYRKSLYTDISGDTSGDYKKLLLKLCGGSD
;
A
#
# COMPACT_ATOMS: atom_id res chain seq x y z
N MET A 1 40.99 -29.22 57.58
CA MET A 1 42.09 -29.82 56.79
C MET A 1 42.02 -29.24 55.39
N SER A 2 43.15 -28.93 54.78
CA SER A 2 43.23 -28.13 53.54
C SER A 2 43.74 -28.97 52.38
N TYR A 3 43.26 -28.71 51.16
CA TYR A 3 43.81 -29.27 49.93
C TYR A 3 44.20 -28.15 48.94
N PRO A 4 45.50 -27.98 48.63
CA PRO A 4 45.98 -27.33 47.41
C PRO A 4 45.83 -28.31 46.22
N GLY A 5 46.08 -27.97 44.95
CA GLY A 5 46.60 -26.75 44.32
C GLY A 5 47.54 -27.12 43.16
N TYR A 6 47.43 -26.47 41.99
CA TYR A 6 48.17 -26.82 40.76
C TYR A 6 49.65 -26.39 40.75
N PRO A 7 50.53 -27.24 40.18
CA PRO A 7 51.61 -26.80 39.26
C PRO A 7 51.91 -27.82 38.12
N SER A 8 52.77 -27.58 37.10
CA SER A 8 52.96 -26.39 36.23
C SER A 8 54.01 -26.69 35.12
N GLN A 9 53.76 -26.32 33.85
CA GLN A 9 54.78 -26.14 32.76
C GLN A 9 55.52 -27.44 32.28
N ALA A 10 56.25 -27.53 31.16
CA ALA A 10 56.52 -26.77 29.90
C ALA A 10 57.07 -27.79 28.84
N GLY A 11 57.39 -27.52 27.56
CA GLY A 11 57.36 -26.32 26.69
C GLY A 11 58.43 -26.45 25.54
N GLY A 12 58.25 -25.83 24.37
CA GLY A 12 59.21 -25.95 23.23
C GLY A 12 58.92 -25.01 22.03
N TYR A 13 59.96 -24.57 21.31
CA TYR A 13 59.94 -23.38 20.43
C TYR A 13 59.75 -23.63 18.90
N PRO A 14 59.24 -22.63 18.12
CA PRO A 14 59.33 -22.50 16.64
C PRO A 14 60.68 -21.85 16.20
N PRO A 15 61.03 -21.56 14.89
CA PRO A 15 60.18 -21.31 13.70
C PRO A 15 60.69 -21.85 12.30
N GLN A 16 60.20 -21.24 11.21
CA GLN A 16 60.28 -21.54 9.74
C GLN A 16 61.51 -20.89 9.00
N PRO A 17 61.71 -20.89 7.63
CA PRO A 17 60.81 -21.22 6.47
C PRO A 17 61.38 -21.87 5.16
N GLY A 18 60.47 -22.19 4.19
CA GLY A 18 60.73 -22.25 2.72
C GLY A 18 60.38 -23.58 1.98
N ALA A 19 60.04 -23.65 0.68
CA ALA A 19 59.58 -22.63 -0.30
C ALA A 19 59.00 -23.26 -1.63
N TYR A 20 58.17 -22.50 -2.39
CA TYR A 20 57.79 -22.64 -3.82
C TYR A 20 56.72 -23.71 -4.29
N PRO A 21 56.07 -23.58 -5.49
CA PRO A 21 54.64 -23.93 -5.70
C PRO A 21 54.30 -24.91 -6.87
N PRO A 22 53.01 -25.30 -7.06
CA PRO A 22 52.57 -26.24 -8.10
C PRO A 22 51.81 -25.65 -9.32
N GLN A 23 52.06 -26.18 -10.52
CA GLN A 23 51.40 -25.95 -11.83
C GLN A 23 51.68 -27.17 -12.78
N PRO A 24 51.02 -27.40 -13.94
CA PRO A 24 49.94 -28.41 -14.08
C PRO A 24 50.21 -29.58 -15.07
N GLY A 25 49.31 -30.58 -15.17
CA GLY A 25 49.49 -31.72 -16.12
C GLY A 25 48.32 -32.69 -16.39
N ALA A 26 47.50 -32.37 -17.40
CA ALA A 26 47.09 -33.19 -18.57
C ALA A 26 46.49 -34.65 -18.53
N TYR A 27 45.34 -34.79 -19.22
CA TYR A 27 44.71 -35.95 -19.94
C TYR A 27 43.98 -37.13 -19.23
N PRO A 28 42.93 -37.74 -19.87
CA PRO A 28 42.03 -38.75 -19.26
C PRO A 28 42.07 -40.18 -19.88
N PRO A 29 41.43 -41.18 -19.24
CA PRO A 29 41.19 -42.53 -19.81
C PRO A 29 39.84 -42.64 -20.59
N GLN A 30 39.65 -43.72 -21.36
CA GLN A 30 38.46 -43.96 -22.21
C GLN A 30 37.35 -44.80 -21.53
N PRO A 31 36.08 -44.65 -21.93
CA PRO A 31 34.95 -45.48 -21.47
C PRO A 31 34.74 -46.75 -22.32
N GLY A 32 34.19 -47.80 -21.72
CA GLY A 32 33.88 -49.07 -22.41
C GLY A 32 32.50 -49.64 -22.10
N ALA A 33 31.92 -50.30 -23.11
CA ALA A 33 30.85 -51.32 -23.08
C ALA A 33 29.49 -51.05 -22.36
N TYR A 34 28.48 -50.76 -23.20
CA TYR A 34 27.08 -51.25 -23.15
C TYR A 34 26.21 -51.20 -21.86
N PRO A 35 25.10 -50.42 -21.88
CA PRO A 35 23.92 -50.62 -21.01
C PRO A 35 22.85 -51.57 -21.63
N PRO A 36 21.86 -52.06 -20.85
CA PRO A 36 20.88 -53.05 -21.28
C PRO A 36 19.66 -52.49 -22.03
N GLN A 37 18.84 -53.40 -22.61
CA GLN A 37 17.63 -53.07 -23.39
C GLN A 37 16.46 -52.56 -22.52
N ALA A 38 15.61 -51.72 -23.13
CA ALA A 38 14.25 -51.43 -22.68
C ALA A 38 13.28 -51.58 -23.87
N GLY A 39 12.10 -52.18 -23.63
CA GLY A 39 11.08 -52.40 -24.66
C GLY A 39 9.88 -51.46 -24.53
N GLY A 40 9.25 -51.13 -25.65
CA GLY A 40 8.03 -50.32 -25.73
C GLY A 40 7.93 -49.53 -27.03
N TYR A 41 6.84 -49.71 -27.79
CA TYR A 41 6.63 -49.02 -29.07
C TYR A 41 6.00 -47.62 -28.87
N PRO A 42 6.49 -46.56 -29.54
CA PRO A 42 5.78 -45.29 -29.65
C PRO A 42 4.70 -45.35 -30.75
N PRO A 43 3.56 -44.63 -30.59
CA PRO A 43 2.49 -44.58 -31.58
C PRO A 43 2.82 -43.69 -32.79
N GLN A 44 2.22 -43.96 -33.95
CA GLN A 44 2.42 -43.16 -35.17
C GLN A 44 1.50 -41.93 -35.26
N PRO A 45 1.96 -40.78 -35.79
CA PRO A 45 1.10 -39.66 -36.18
C PRO A 45 0.42 -39.92 -37.52
N SER A 46 -0.90 -39.76 -37.60
CA SER A 46 -1.66 -39.76 -38.86
C SER A 46 -2.07 -38.32 -39.23
N GLY A 47 -1.59 -37.80 -40.35
CA GLY A 47 -1.98 -36.48 -40.86
C GLY A 47 -1.16 -36.04 -42.08
N TYR A 48 -1.83 -35.51 -43.10
CA TYR A 48 -1.19 -35.03 -44.35
C TYR A 48 -0.65 -33.60 -44.19
N PRO A 49 0.52 -33.27 -44.79
CA PRO A 49 0.96 -31.89 -44.92
C PRO A 49 0.18 -31.15 -46.03
N PRO A 50 -0.11 -29.83 -45.88
CA PRO A 50 -0.75 -29.03 -46.92
C PRO A 50 0.20 -28.71 -48.09
N GLN A 51 -0.36 -28.48 -49.28
CA GLN A 51 0.39 -28.18 -50.49
C GLN A 51 0.99 -26.76 -50.48
N ALA A 52 2.21 -26.62 -51.00
CA ALA A 52 2.80 -25.32 -51.32
C ALA A 52 2.55 -24.98 -52.80
N GLY A 53 1.69 -23.98 -53.05
CA GLY A 53 1.43 -23.44 -54.40
C GLY A 53 1.82 -21.97 -54.49
N GLY A 54 2.85 -21.65 -55.27
CA GLY A 54 3.31 -20.28 -55.50
C GLY A 54 4.61 -20.24 -56.31
N TYR A 55 4.67 -19.40 -57.35
CA TYR A 55 5.84 -19.26 -58.22
C TYR A 55 6.91 -18.34 -57.59
N PRO A 56 8.22 -18.60 -57.83
CA PRO A 56 9.29 -17.71 -57.38
C PRO A 56 9.43 -16.47 -58.30
N PRO A 57 9.46 -15.23 -57.75
CA PRO A 57 9.85 -14.06 -58.52
C PRO A 57 11.37 -14.01 -58.77
N GLN A 58 11.79 -13.41 -59.88
CA GLN A 58 13.21 -13.30 -60.26
C GLN A 58 13.96 -12.24 -59.44
N ALA A 59 15.27 -12.42 -59.30
CA ALA A 59 16.16 -11.44 -58.68
C ALA A 59 16.53 -10.30 -59.64
N GLY A 60 16.53 -9.06 -59.17
CA GLY A 60 16.99 -7.91 -59.95
C GLY A 60 17.17 -6.62 -59.15
N GLY A 61 18.36 -6.02 -59.23
CA GLY A 61 18.56 -4.57 -59.06
C GLY A 61 18.92 -4.05 -57.66
N TYR A 62 20.22 -3.79 -57.47
CA TYR A 62 20.82 -2.74 -56.62
C TYR A 62 20.68 -2.78 -55.08
N PRO A 63 21.81 -2.78 -54.33
CA PRO A 63 21.82 -2.55 -52.88
C PRO A 63 21.81 -1.05 -52.52
N PRO A 64 21.26 -0.66 -51.35
CA PRO A 64 21.38 0.71 -50.84
C PRO A 64 22.84 1.03 -50.44
N GLN A 65 23.29 2.25 -50.73
CA GLN A 65 24.66 2.68 -50.43
C GLN A 65 24.88 2.96 -48.93
N ALA A 66 26.02 2.52 -48.40
CA ALA A 66 26.50 2.94 -47.09
C ALA A 66 27.08 4.36 -47.17
N GLY A 67 26.34 5.36 -46.68
CA GLY A 67 26.79 6.75 -46.65
C GLY A 67 27.72 7.03 -45.46
N GLY A 68 29.00 7.29 -45.72
CA GLY A 68 29.92 7.74 -44.68
C GLY A 68 31.30 8.18 -45.19
N TYR A 69 31.61 9.47 -45.03
CA TYR A 69 32.98 10.01 -45.09
C TYR A 69 33.12 11.24 -44.16
N PRO A 70 33.92 11.17 -43.08
CA PRO A 70 34.69 12.32 -42.57
C PRO A 70 35.98 12.48 -43.43
N PRO A 71 36.90 13.44 -43.15
CA PRO A 71 36.90 14.51 -42.14
C PRO A 71 37.18 15.92 -42.73
N GLN A 72 37.34 16.93 -41.86
CA GLN A 72 38.43 17.91 -42.00
C GLN A 72 39.01 18.26 -40.62
N ALA A 73 40.28 18.68 -40.59
CA ALA A 73 40.99 19.04 -39.36
C ALA A 73 41.90 20.26 -39.57
N GLY A 74 41.93 21.15 -38.58
CA GLY A 74 42.82 22.31 -38.50
C GLY A 74 42.50 23.15 -37.26
N GLY A 75 43.45 23.79 -36.59
CA GLY A 75 44.90 23.74 -36.82
C GLY A 75 45.71 24.53 -35.78
N TYR A 76 46.52 23.80 -34.99
CA TYR A 76 47.60 24.26 -34.10
C TYR A 76 47.27 25.14 -32.85
N PRO A 77 48.06 25.01 -31.75
CA PRO A 77 47.85 25.74 -30.49
C PRO A 77 48.92 26.81 -30.18
N PRO A 78 48.71 27.68 -29.17
CA PRO A 78 49.78 28.38 -28.45
C PRO A 78 50.39 27.52 -27.33
N GLN A 79 51.60 27.88 -26.88
CA GLN A 79 52.37 27.15 -25.85
C GLN A 79 52.19 27.69 -24.42
N ALA A 80 52.75 26.97 -23.44
CA ALA A 80 52.66 27.28 -22.01
C ALA A 80 53.63 28.38 -21.54
N GLY A 81 53.31 29.03 -20.41
CA GLY A 81 54.23 29.89 -19.67
C GLY A 81 53.64 30.43 -18.35
N GLY A 82 54.37 30.28 -17.24
CA GLY A 82 54.07 30.93 -15.95
C GLY A 82 53.60 30.00 -14.81
N TYR A 83 54.32 30.04 -13.67
CA TYR A 83 53.87 29.57 -12.35
C TYR A 83 53.54 30.81 -11.45
N PRO A 84 53.24 30.71 -10.14
CA PRO A 84 51.89 30.90 -9.59
C PRO A 84 51.77 32.15 -8.68
N PRO A 85 50.62 32.37 -7.99
CA PRO A 85 50.67 32.07 -6.55
C PRO A 85 49.36 31.53 -5.90
N GLN A 86 49.59 30.71 -4.87
CA GLN A 86 48.82 30.44 -3.64
C GLN A 86 47.29 30.70 -3.52
N ALA A 87 46.58 29.57 -3.30
CA ALA A 87 45.67 29.29 -2.17
C ALA A 87 44.46 30.21 -1.87
N GLY A 88 43.25 29.68 -2.13
CA GLY A 88 41.98 30.26 -1.70
C GLY A 88 40.79 29.32 -1.97
N GLY A 89 40.79 28.14 -1.35
CA GLY A 89 39.87 27.05 -1.68
C GLY A 89 38.41 27.29 -1.26
N SER A 90 37.58 27.79 -2.17
CA SER A 90 36.13 27.86 -2.04
C SER A 90 35.45 26.99 -3.10
N TRP A 91 34.86 25.87 -2.70
CA TRP A 91 34.16 24.95 -3.60
C TRP A 91 32.64 25.03 -3.43
N GLY A 92 31.97 25.55 -4.47
CA GLY A 92 30.69 24.95 -4.87
C GLY A 92 30.93 23.51 -5.33
N GLY A 93 29.95 22.62 -5.43
CA GLY A 93 28.54 22.89 -5.70
C GLY A 93 28.12 21.86 -6.75
N GLY A 94 27.80 20.65 -6.31
CA GLY A 94 27.46 19.50 -7.14
C GLY A 94 26.14 18.86 -6.69
N PRO A 95 25.38 18.20 -7.59
CA PRO A 95 23.97 17.94 -7.37
C PRO A 95 23.71 16.78 -6.40
N THR A 96 23.02 17.07 -5.29
CA THR A 96 22.42 16.06 -4.41
C THR A 96 20.90 16.05 -4.58
N GLY A 97 20.34 14.88 -4.87
CA GLY A 97 18.88 14.71 -5.00
C GLY A 97 18.20 14.91 -3.65
N GLY A 98 17.44 15.99 -3.50
CA GLY A 98 16.78 16.33 -2.24
C GLY A 98 15.65 15.36 -1.87
N TYR A 99 15.79 14.70 -0.71
CA TYR A 99 14.64 14.12 -0.02
C TYR A 99 13.81 15.25 0.62
N PRO A 100 12.48 15.28 0.47
CA PRO A 100 11.65 16.30 1.12
C PRO A 100 11.73 16.16 2.64
N SER A 101 11.88 17.28 3.35
CA SER A 101 11.78 17.28 4.81
C SER A 101 10.33 17.05 5.24
N ILE A 102 10.11 16.12 6.17
CA ILE A 102 8.78 15.84 6.74
C ILE A 102 8.38 17.04 7.60
N GLY A 103 7.45 17.86 7.11
CA GLY A 103 6.81 18.92 7.90
C GLY A 103 5.88 18.29 8.94
N MET A 104 6.27 18.32 10.22
CA MET A 104 5.50 17.73 11.33
C MET A 104 4.43 18.68 11.91
N ASP A 105 4.19 19.82 11.27
CA ASP A 105 3.46 20.96 11.84
C ASP A 105 1.93 20.82 11.86
N ASN A 106 1.35 19.69 11.45
CA ASN A 106 -0.07 19.43 11.61
C ASN A 106 -0.42 17.96 11.87
N LEU A 107 -0.36 17.56 13.15
CA LEU A 107 -0.95 16.33 13.67
C LEU A 107 -1.99 16.66 14.75
N SER A 108 -3.03 17.36 14.33
CA SER A 108 -4.18 17.75 15.16
C SER A 108 -5.08 16.54 15.45
N ASN A 109 -4.77 15.78 16.51
CA ASN A 109 -5.57 14.61 16.91
C ASN A 109 -6.74 15.01 17.83
N PRO A 110 -8.02 14.82 17.43
CA PRO A 110 -9.18 15.16 18.25
C PRO A 110 -9.40 14.11 19.36
N GLY A 111 -8.62 14.20 20.43
CA GLY A 111 -8.75 13.31 21.59
C GLY A 111 -7.79 13.52 22.76
N TYR A 112 -6.95 14.57 22.75
CA TYR A 112 -5.98 14.81 23.82
C TYR A 112 -6.45 15.89 24.81
N ASN A 113 -6.51 15.55 26.10
CA ASN A 113 -6.88 16.47 27.18
C ASN A 113 -5.62 16.88 27.98
N PRO A 114 -5.18 18.15 27.92
CA PRO A 114 -3.92 18.59 28.53
C PRO A 114 -4.03 18.80 30.05
N GLY A 115 -4.12 17.71 30.81
CA GLY A 115 -4.37 17.73 32.27
C GLY A 115 -3.37 16.99 33.17
N MET A 116 -2.37 16.28 32.63
CA MET A 116 -1.43 15.45 33.42
C MET A 116 0.03 15.86 33.24
N ALA A 117 0.34 17.12 33.58
CA ALA A 117 1.71 17.66 33.56
C ALA A 117 2.05 18.46 34.82
N ASN A 118 1.55 18.05 36.00
CA ASN A 118 1.90 18.68 37.28
C ASN A 118 1.65 17.77 38.51
N GLN A 119 2.32 16.62 38.58
CA GLN A 119 2.55 15.87 39.83
C GLN A 119 3.57 14.74 39.60
N ILE A 120 4.75 14.86 40.23
CA ILE A 120 5.78 13.85 40.62
C ILE A 120 7.11 14.62 40.76
N SER A 121 7.45 14.98 41.99
CA SER A 121 8.75 15.54 42.42
C SER A 121 8.73 15.59 43.95
N GLY A 122 9.08 14.48 44.62
CA GLY A 122 8.79 14.33 46.05
C GLY A 122 9.33 13.06 46.72
N ALA A 123 10.49 12.56 46.31
CA ALA A 123 11.21 11.49 47.02
C ALA A 123 12.72 11.54 46.70
N MET A 124 13.53 10.93 47.59
CA MET A 124 14.98 10.69 47.48
C MET A 124 15.94 11.90 47.55
N GLY A 125 16.38 12.17 48.79
CA GLY A 125 17.81 12.18 49.18
C GLY A 125 18.79 13.08 48.42
N GLY A 126 19.24 14.16 49.06
CA GLY A 126 20.25 15.06 48.50
C GLY A 126 21.71 14.70 48.81
N PHE A 127 22.61 15.20 47.97
CA PHE A 127 24.04 15.42 48.23
C PHE A 127 24.42 16.81 47.67
N PRO A 128 25.14 17.66 48.42
CA PRO A 128 25.47 19.02 47.97
C PRO A 128 26.76 19.07 47.12
N PRO A 129 26.78 19.81 46.00
CA PRO A 129 28.02 20.10 45.26
C PRO A 129 28.79 21.26 45.92
N ASN A 130 30.12 21.15 45.98
CA ASN A 130 31.02 22.18 46.52
C ASN A 130 31.42 23.20 45.42
N PRO A 131 31.12 24.51 45.55
CA PRO A 131 31.47 25.51 44.55
C PRO A 131 32.87 26.11 44.79
N SER A 132 33.73 26.10 43.77
CA SER A 132 35.01 26.82 43.77
C SER A 132 35.54 27.03 42.34
N ILE A 133 36.41 28.03 42.18
CA ILE A 133 37.10 28.42 40.94
C ILE A 133 36.19 29.08 39.87
N PHE A 134 35.95 30.39 40.02
CA PHE A 134 36.64 31.42 39.20
C PHE A 134 36.48 32.81 39.85
N ALA A 135 37.35 33.76 39.48
CA ALA A 135 37.53 35.03 40.20
C ALA A 135 36.74 36.22 39.61
N GLN A 136 36.62 37.28 40.42
CA GLN A 136 36.10 38.61 40.07
C GLN A 136 37.14 39.37 39.18
N VAL A 137 36.93 40.55 38.57
CA VAL A 137 36.56 41.88 39.14
C VAL A 137 35.77 42.74 38.09
N PRO A 138 35.36 44.03 38.31
CA PRO A 138 33.92 44.35 38.27
C PRO A 138 33.47 45.48 37.30
N GLY A 139 32.15 45.72 37.22
CA GLY A 139 31.51 46.88 36.58
C GLY A 139 30.14 47.20 37.19
N GLY A 140 29.79 48.49 37.34
CA GLY A 140 28.72 48.95 38.23
C GLY A 140 27.27 48.98 37.67
N TYR A 141 26.33 49.11 38.60
CA TYR A 141 24.87 49.30 38.47
C TYR A 141 24.51 50.80 38.67
N PRO A 142 23.31 51.35 38.30
CA PRO A 142 22.00 51.02 38.92
C PRO A 142 20.78 51.10 37.92
N PRO A 143 19.49 51.31 38.28
CA PRO A 143 18.45 50.33 37.92
C PRO A 143 17.20 50.91 37.19
N ALA A 144 16.16 50.08 37.05
CA ALA A 144 14.90 50.37 36.34
C ALA A 144 13.96 51.39 37.05
N PRO A 145 12.82 51.73 36.42
CA PRO A 145 11.56 51.25 37.00
C PRO A 145 10.59 50.57 36.00
N GLN A 146 9.55 49.94 36.56
CA GLN A 146 8.46 49.26 35.85
C GLN A 146 7.11 49.65 36.50
N ALA A 147 6.00 49.31 35.82
CA ALA A 147 4.60 49.31 36.27
C ALA A 147 3.83 50.65 36.16
N GLY A 148 2.52 50.50 35.88
CA GLY A 148 1.55 51.57 35.63
C GLY A 148 0.45 51.06 34.71
N GLY A 149 -0.73 50.74 35.26
CA GLY A 149 -1.88 50.24 34.51
C GLY A 149 -3.22 50.70 35.11
N TYR A 150 -4.31 50.06 34.67
CA TYR A 150 -5.74 50.29 35.01
C TYR A 150 -6.53 51.33 34.20
N GLY A 151 -7.80 50.99 33.92
CA GLY A 151 -8.91 51.94 33.77
C GLY A 151 -9.40 52.20 32.34
N GLY A 152 -10.69 51.89 32.10
CA GLY A 152 -11.52 52.55 31.08
C GLY A 152 -12.31 53.74 31.69
N PRO A 153 -13.41 54.25 31.09
CA PRO A 153 -14.19 53.66 29.98
C PRO A 153 -14.40 54.60 28.76
N VAL A 154 -15.23 54.15 27.80
CA VAL A 154 -15.67 54.90 26.59
C VAL A 154 -16.69 56.01 26.94
N PRO A 155 -16.84 57.07 26.10
CA PRO A 155 -18.05 57.09 25.25
C PRO A 155 -17.99 57.85 23.88
N ASN A 156 -18.58 57.22 22.86
CA ASN A 156 -19.50 57.77 21.84
C ASN A 156 -19.04 58.64 20.61
N GLN A 157 -19.81 58.47 19.51
CA GLN A 157 -20.09 59.32 18.34
C GLN A 157 -19.06 59.66 17.21
N GLN A 158 -19.44 59.23 15.98
CA GLN A 158 -19.47 59.96 14.68
C GLN A 158 -18.18 60.53 14.02
N SER A 159 -18.11 60.84 12.70
CA SER A 159 -18.69 60.26 11.46
C SER A 159 -18.24 61.11 10.22
N TYR A 160 -17.50 60.54 9.26
CA TYR A 160 -17.27 61.05 7.88
C TYR A 160 -16.60 59.93 7.02
N GLY A 161 -16.58 59.94 5.68
CA GLY A 161 -17.30 60.82 4.74
C GLY A 161 -16.93 60.68 3.24
N LEU A 162 -17.98 60.59 2.40
CA LEU A 162 -18.14 61.11 1.02
C LEU A 162 -17.42 60.53 -0.24
N TYR A 163 -18.26 60.06 -1.19
CA TYR A 163 -18.18 60.18 -2.68
C TYR A 163 -17.03 59.47 -3.45
N SER A 164 -17.16 59.01 -4.71
CA SER A 164 -18.31 59.00 -5.65
C SER A 164 -18.25 57.85 -6.70
N GLN A 165 -19.33 57.68 -7.47
CA GLN A 165 -19.49 56.77 -8.64
C GLN A 165 -20.25 57.48 -9.77
N PRO A 166 -20.03 57.10 -11.05
CA PRO A 166 -21.13 56.79 -11.99
C PRO A 166 -20.83 55.52 -12.83
N GLY A 167 -21.76 54.71 -13.36
CA GLY A 167 -23.22 54.87 -13.62
C GLY A 167 -23.50 55.05 -15.14
N GLY A 168 -24.42 54.37 -15.86
CA GLY A 168 -25.35 53.25 -15.58
C GLY A 168 -25.30 52.18 -16.70
N THR A 169 -26.31 51.38 -17.08
CA THR A 169 -27.79 51.48 -16.96
C THR A 169 -28.48 50.08 -16.76
N MET A 170 -29.82 50.04 -16.72
CA MET A 170 -30.70 48.88 -16.40
C MET A 170 -31.88 48.81 -17.43
N PRO A 171 -32.75 47.75 -17.55
CA PRO A 171 -33.63 47.25 -16.46
C PRO A 171 -34.10 45.76 -16.48
N PRO A 172 -34.66 45.25 -15.36
CA PRO A 172 -35.57 44.09 -15.28
C PRO A 172 -37.03 44.48 -14.92
N ASN A 173 -38.00 43.54 -14.90
CA ASN A 173 -39.43 43.87 -14.75
C ASN A 173 -40.25 43.04 -13.73
N GLN A 174 -40.74 43.72 -12.67
CA GLN A 174 -41.98 43.53 -11.87
C GLN A 174 -42.20 42.30 -10.92
N GLY A 175 -42.78 42.61 -9.75
CA GLY A 175 -43.35 41.71 -8.71
C GLY A 175 -44.85 42.02 -8.49
N PRO A 176 -45.44 42.12 -7.24
CA PRO A 176 -44.89 42.09 -5.86
C PRO A 176 -45.54 40.92 -5.00
N ALA A 177 -45.93 40.92 -3.70
CA ALA A 177 -46.11 41.93 -2.62
C ALA A 177 -46.15 41.37 -1.15
N MET A 178 -46.72 42.17 -0.23
CA MET A 178 -46.93 42.08 1.25
C MET A 178 -47.90 40.96 1.75
N GLY A 179 -48.01 40.59 3.05
CA GLY A 179 -47.46 41.15 4.31
C GLY A 179 -47.66 40.30 5.61
N TYR A 180 -47.48 40.93 6.80
CA TYR A 180 -47.32 40.38 8.18
C TYR A 180 -48.59 40.47 9.10
N PRO A 181 -48.62 40.14 10.43
CA PRO A 181 -47.82 39.26 11.35
C PRO A 181 -48.66 38.36 12.33
N GLY A 182 -48.03 37.59 13.27
CA GLY A 182 -48.70 37.10 14.52
C GLY A 182 -48.06 35.94 15.32
N GLN A 183 -48.23 35.91 16.66
CA GLN A 183 -47.99 34.75 17.56
C GLN A 183 -49.19 34.56 18.57
N PRO A 184 -49.11 33.93 19.77
CA PRO A 184 -49.73 32.60 20.00
C PRO A 184 -50.80 32.53 21.11
N GLY A 185 -51.67 31.50 21.09
CA GLY A 185 -52.63 31.24 22.19
C GLY A 185 -53.49 29.97 22.07
N GLN A 186 -53.98 29.49 23.21
CA GLN A 186 -54.96 28.41 23.47
C GLN A 186 -56.08 29.00 24.37
N PRO A 187 -57.26 28.36 24.65
CA PRO A 187 -57.69 26.97 24.36
C PRO A 187 -59.16 26.80 23.83
N MET A 188 -59.54 25.53 23.48
CA MET A 188 -60.80 24.74 23.68
C MET A 188 -62.22 25.40 23.82
N PRO A 189 -63.38 24.67 23.63
CA PRO A 189 -63.61 23.23 23.32
C PRO A 189 -64.67 22.93 22.20
N GLY A 190 -64.85 21.64 21.81
CA GLY A 190 -66.04 21.16 21.07
C GLY A 190 -65.98 19.68 20.62
N TYR A 191 -67.06 18.91 20.83
CA TYR A 191 -67.26 17.48 20.44
C TYR A 191 -68.58 17.37 19.61
N PRO A 192 -69.01 16.22 18.99
CA PRO A 192 -68.52 14.84 19.14
C PRO A 192 -68.39 13.93 17.89
N GLY A 193 -67.60 12.85 18.01
CA GLY A 193 -68.11 11.46 17.83
C GLY A 193 -67.86 10.68 16.52
N ALA A 194 -66.95 9.69 16.57
CA ALA A 194 -66.97 8.44 15.79
C ALA A 194 -66.07 7.36 16.45
N PRO A 195 -66.41 6.04 16.44
CA PRO A 195 -65.66 5.00 17.15
C PRO A 195 -64.86 4.01 16.25
N SER A 196 -63.98 3.21 16.88
CA SER A 196 -63.28 2.04 16.30
C SER A 196 -63.35 0.84 17.27
N PRO A 197 -63.41 -0.41 16.77
CA PRO A 197 -62.40 -1.41 17.18
C PRO A 197 -62.03 -2.47 16.09
N ASN A 198 -61.13 -3.39 16.45
CA ASN A 198 -60.51 -4.48 15.66
C ASN A 198 -60.95 -5.87 16.24
N PRO A 199 -60.39 -7.05 15.86
CA PRO A 199 -60.33 -7.81 14.60
C PRO A 199 -61.06 -9.20 14.65
N SER A 200 -61.16 -9.97 13.53
CA SER A 200 -60.98 -11.47 13.45
C SER A 200 -61.34 -12.14 12.07
N MET A 201 -60.88 -13.41 11.89
CA MET A 201 -61.01 -14.36 10.73
C MET A 201 -62.43 -15.00 10.56
N PRO A 202 -62.75 -15.92 9.58
CA PRO A 202 -61.93 -16.67 8.58
C PRO A 202 -62.49 -16.90 7.13
N GLY A 203 -61.64 -17.42 6.21
CA GLY A 203 -62.00 -18.58 5.35
C GLY A 203 -62.37 -18.40 3.84
N TYR A 204 -61.84 -19.33 3.02
CA TYR A 204 -62.31 -19.83 1.70
C TYR A 204 -62.53 -18.92 0.46
N GLY A 205 -61.74 -19.20 -0.60
CA GLY A 205 -62.29 -19.65 -1.90
C GLY A 205 -62.45 -18.65 -3.06
N GLY A 206 -62.01 -19.06 -4.26
CA GLY A 206 -62.39 -18.45 -5.55
C GLY A 206 -61.25 -17.77 -6.31
N ALA A 207 -61.15 -18.04 -7.62
CA ALA A 207 -60.19 -17.41 -8.53
C ALA A 207 -60.92 -16.69 -9.69
N PRO A 208 -60.49 -15.47 -10.07
CA PRO A 208 -60.90 -14.84 -11.34
C PRO A 208 -59.95 -15.22 -12.50
N GLY A 209 -60.49 -15.33 -13.71
CA GLY A 209 -59.72 -15.59 -14.94
C GLY A 209 -59.00 -14.35 -15.52
N PRO A 210 -58.15 -14.53 -16.53
CA PRO A 210 -57.28 -13.46 -17.06
C PRO A 210 -57.99 -12.52 -18.05
N MET A 211 -57.56 -11.25 -18.07
CA MET A 211 -57.77 -10.34 -19.20
C MET A 211 -56.60 -10.46 -20.20
N PRO A 212 -56.85 -10.41 -21.53
CA PRO A 212 -55.79 -10.53 -22.55
C PRO A 212 -55.17 -9.17 -22.93
N GLY A 213 -53.88 -9.15 -23.30
CA GLY A 213 -53.31 -8.04 -24.06
C GLY A 213 -51.92 -7.51 -23.67
N VAL A 214 -50.87 -8.36 -23.63
CA VAL A 214 -49.46 -7.90 -23.66
C VAL A 214 -48.58 -8.89 -24.43
N PRO A 215 -47.58 -8.44 -25.22
CA PRO A 215 -46.74 -9.34 -26.03
C PRO A 215 -45.70 -10.13 -25.21
N SER A 216 -45.47 -11.38 -25.58
CA SER A 216 -44.53 -12.29 -24.90
C SER A 216 -43.05 -11.97 -25.15
N PRO A 217 -42.17 -12.08 -24.13
CA PRO A 217 -40.72 -12.20 -24.32
C PRO A 217 -40.32 -13.56 -24.92
N ASN A 218 -39.13 -13.60 -25.55
CA ASN A 218 -38.59 -14.76 -26.27
C ASN A 218 -38.30 -15.97 -25.35
N PRO A 219 -38.83 -17.19 -25.63
CA PRO A 219 -38.63 -18.36 -24.78
C PRO A 219 -37.26 -19.03 -25.00
N SER A 220 -36.24 -18.66 -24.20
CA SER A 220 -34.90 -19.28 -24.27
C SER A 220 -34.15 -19.36 -22.92
N MET A 221 -34.87 -19.44 -21.80
CA MET A 221 -34.28 -19.80 -20.49
C MET A 221 -34.97 -21.05 -19.91
N PRO A 222 -34.22 -22.10 -19.53
CA PRO A 222 -34.77 -23.22 -18.77
C PRO A 222 -35.12 -22.77 -17.34
N ALA A 223 -36.37 -22.99 -16.93
CA ALA A 223 -36.83 -22.69 -15.58
C ALA A 223 -36.34 -23.75 -14.58
N TYR A 224 -35.11 -23.61 -14.07
CA TYR A 224 -34.61 -24.47 -12.99
C TYR A 224 -35.17 -24.03 -11.64
N GLY A 225 -36.16 -24.77 -11.15
CA GLY A 225 -36.64 -24.68 -9.78
C GLY A 225 -35.61 -25.27 -8.82
N GLY A 226 -35.16 -24.48 -7.85
CA GLY A 226 -34.16 -24.91 -6.88
C GLY A 226 -33.81 -23.79 -5.90
N GLY A 227 -34.56 -23.70 -4.80
CA GLY A 227 -34.33 -22.73 -3.72
C GLY A 227 -33.10 -23.07 -2.87
N GLY A 228 -31.92 -23.10 -3.48
CA GLY A 228 -30.65 -23.23 -2.77
C GLY A 228 -30.39 -21.98 -1.94
N ALA A 229 -30.59 -22.05 -0.63
CA ALA A 229 -30.30 -20.96 0.27
C ALA A 229 -28.81 -20.58 0.17
N MET A 230 -28.54 -19.28 -0.03
CA MET A 230 -27.18 -18.73 -0.09
C MET A 230 -26.39 -19.20 1.14
N PRO A 231 -25.20 -19.83 0.99
CA PRO A 231 -24.30 -20.08 2.11
C PRO A 231 -23.62 -18.76 2.50
N ILE A 232 -24.41 -17.82 3.03
CA ILE A 232 -23.93 -16.67 3.78
C ILE A 232 -23.37 -17.23 5.09
N SER A 233 -22.12 -17.69 5.04
CA SER A 233 -21.31 -17.83 6.23
C SER A 233 -21.38 -16.49 6.97
N PRO A 234 -21.99 -16.42 8.17
CA PRO A 234 -22.11 -15.16 8.88
C PRO A 234 -20.71 -14.60 9.12
N PRO A 235 -20.54 -13.27 9.21
CA PRO A 235 -19.25 -12.67 9.50
C PRO A 235 -18.79 -13.11 10.89
N ILE A 236 -17.99 -14.18 10.93
CA ILE A 236 -17.37 -14.68 12.16
C ILE A 236 -16.48 -13.55 12.65
N ASN A 237 -16.85 -12.93 13.77
CA ASN A 237 -16.02 -11.94 14.43
C ASN A 237 -14.82 -12.65 15.06
N ARG A 238 -13.79 -12.92 14.25
CA ARG A 238 -12.54 -13.60 14.63
C ARG A 238 -11.60 -12.69 15.45
N GLY A 239 -12.07 -11.51 15.87
CA GLY A 239 -11.24 -10.49 16.52
C GLY A 239 -10.20 -9.89 15.57
N PHE A 240 -9.07 -9.46 16.13
CA PHE A 240 -7.92 -8.97 15.38
C PHE A 240 -7.20 -10.12 14.65
N ARG A 241 -6.79 -9.91 13.39
CA ARG A 241 -6.21 -10.95 12.51
C ARG A 241 -4.82 -10.63 11.95
N GLY A 242 -4.20 -9.55 12.43
CA GLY A 242 -2.76 -9.34 12.29
C GLY A 242 -1.95 -10.31 13.14
N THR A 243 -0.67 -10.45 12.78
CA THR A 243 0.38 -11.19 13.49
C THR A 243 1.21 -10.30 14.41
N ILE A 244 1.29 -9.00 14.12
CA ILE A 244 1.89 -7.98 14.98
C ILE A 244 0.77 -7.27 15.76
N THR A 245 1.00 -7.03 17.05
CA THR A 245 0.09 -6.32 17.97
C THR A 245 0.82 -5.21 18.71
N ASP A 246 0.08 -4.37 19.45
CA ASP A 246 0.68 -3.44 20.42
C ASP A 246 1.44 -4.23 21.50
N PHE A 247 2.74 -3.95 21.68
CA PHE A 247 3.53 -4.50 22.77
C PHE A 247 3.08 -3.90 24.11
N PRO A 248 2.67 -4.71 25.11
CA PRO A 248 2.25 -4.21 26.40
C PRO A 248 3.39 -3.48 27.14
N GLY A 249 3.14 -2.27 27.62
CA GLY A 249 4.14 -1.49 28.36
C GLY A 249 5.30 -0.96 27.51
N ALA A 250 5.15 -0.86 26.18
CA ALA A 250 6.13 -0.20 25.31
C ALA A 250 6.41 1.24 25.78
N ASP A 251 7.69 1.61 25.82
CA ASP A 251 8.17 2.92 26.26
C ASP A 251 8.98 3.54 25.11
N PRO A 252 8.45 4.58 24.43
CA PRO A 252 9.11 5.18 23.27
C PRO A 252 10.52 5.71 23.54
N LEU A 253 10.86 6.08 24.79
CA LEU A 253 12.20 6.56 25.14
C LEU A 253 13.18 5.39 25.28
N LYS A 254 12.76 4.29 25.92
CA LYS A 254 13.57 3.05 25.99
C LYS A 254 13.74 2.41 24.61
N ASP A 255 12.68 2.39 23.81
CA ASP A 255 12.71 1.88 22.43
C ASP A 255 13.66 2.71 21.55
N ALA A 256 13.65 4.04 21.69
CA ALA A 256 14.62 4.92 21.04
C ALA A 256 16.07 4.69 21.56
N GLU A 257 16.25 4.40 22.85
CA GLU A 257 17.57 4.09 23.43
C GLU A 257 18.13 2.75 22.92
N VAL A 258 17.29 1.73 22.74
CA VAL A 258 17.67 0.45 22.12
C VAL A 258 18.19 0.67 20.70
N LEU A 259 17.44 1.40 19.86
CA LEU A 259 17.89 1.74 18.50
C LEU A 259 19.16 2.60 18.52
N ARG A 260 19.27 3.55 19.45
CA ARG A 260 20.47 4.39 19.58
C ARG A 260 21.70 3.59 20.00
N LYS A 261 21.55 2.54 20.82
CA LYS A 261 22.63 1.61 21.20
C LYS A 261 23.00 0.68 20.06
N ALA A 262 22.02 0.10 19.37
CA ALA A 262 22.24 -0.80 18.24
C ALA A 262 23.05 -0.15 17.11
N MET A 263 22.85 1.15 16.87
CA MET A 263 23.58 1.97 15.90
C MET A 263 24.71 2.80 16.54
N LYS A 264 25.52 2.18 17.42
CA LYS A 264 26.63 2.88 18.11
C LYS A 264 27.90 2.02 18.22
N GLY A 265 28.79 2.19 17.25
CA GLY A 265 30.15 1.68 17.34
C GLY A 265 30.75 1.49 15.97
N PHE A 266 31.44 0.36 15.80
CA PHE A 266 31.79 -0.20 14.51
C PHE A 266 30.89 -1.39 14.24
N GLY A 267 30.15 -1.38 13.13
CA GLY A 267 29.03 -2.29 12.90
C GLY A 267 27.77 -1.86 13.67
N THR A 268 26.69 -2.59 13.41
CA THR A 268 25.37 -2.40 14.01
C THR A 268 24.89 -3.71 14.67
N ASP A 269 23.97 -3.62 15.62
CA ASP A 269 23.25 -4.77 16.18
C ASP A 269 21.90 -4.93 15.43
N GLU A 270 21.92 -5.66 14.31
CA GLU A 270 20.70 -5.94 13.54
C GLU A 270 19.68 -6.74 14.37
N GLN A 271 20.14 -7.58 15.30
CA GLN A 271 19.28 -8.43 16.11
C GLN A 271 18.42 -7.59 17.07
N ALA A 272 18.99 -6.60 17.73
CA ALA A 272 18.25 -5.63 18.55
C ALA A 272 17.23 -4.82 17.72
N ILE A 273 17.57 -4.45 16.48
CA ILE A 273 16.65 -3.76 15.55
C ILE A 273 15.49 -4.69 15.15
N ILE A 274 15.77 -5.96 14.85
CA ILE A 274 14.76 -6.99 14.51
C ILE A 274 13.83 -7.27 15.68
N ASP A 275 14.38 -7.49 16.87
CA ASP A 275 13.58 -7.84 18.05
C ASP A 275 12.72 -6.68 18.54
N LEU A 276 13.20 -5.44 18.41
CA LEU A 276 12.38 -4.26 18.69
C LEU A 276 11.32 -4.03 17.59
N LEU A 277 11.73 -3.75 16.35
CA LEU A 277 10.78 -3.32 15.31
C LEU A 277 9.82 -4.45 14.90
N GLY A 278 10.29 -5.70 14.94
CA GLY A 278 9.48 -6.91 14.74
C GLY A 278 8.62 -7.32 15.94
N SER A 279 8.57 -6.52 17.02
CA SER A 279 7.65 -6.71 18.16
C SER A 279 6.84 -5.47 18.52
N ARG A 280 6.86 -4.41 17.70
CA ARG A 280 6.07 -3.18 17.90
C ARG A 280 5.04 -3.03 16.78
N SER A 281 3.82 -2.61 17.13
CA SER A 281 2.82 -2.20 16.12
C SER A 281 3.27 -0.96 15.37
N ASN A 282 2.66 -0.66 14.22
CA ASN A 282 2.92 0.56 13.47
C ASN A 282 2.62 1.82 14.32
N ARG A 283 1.55 1.75 15.11
CA ARG A 283 1.16 2.77 16.10
C ARG A 283 2.24 3.05 17.16
N GLN A 284 3.07 2.05 17.48
CA GLN A 284 4.23 2.20 18.37
C GLN A 284 5.50 2.60 17.61
N ARG A 285 5.73 2.05 16.41
CA ARG A 285 6.91 2.31 15.57
C ARG A 285 7.01 3.75 15.05
N VAL A 286 5.94 4.30 14.47
CA VAL A 286 5.98 5.63 13.82
C VAL A 286 6.30 6.76 14.82
N PRO A 287 5.75 6.79 16.06
CA PRO A 287 6.16 7.75 17.08
C PRO A 287 7.66 7.71 17.46
N LEU A 288 8.36 6.58 17.30
CA LEU A 288 9.80 6.50 17.60
C LEU A 288 10.62 7.48 16.75
N LEU A 289 10.17 7.79 15.52
CA LEU A 289 10.83 8.79 14.67
C LEU A 289 10.91 10.16 15.35
N ARG A 290 9.81 10.59 16.00
CA ARG A 290 9.76 11.84 16.78
C ARG A 290 10.55 11.68 18.08
N THR A 291 10.34 10.60 18.83
CA THR A 291 10.99 10.41 20.13
C THR A 291 12.52 10.36 20.02
N TYR A 292 13.06 9.65 19.03
CA TYR A 292 14.49 9.61 18.74
C TYR A 292 15.05 10.99 18.35
N LYS A 293 14.29 11.76 17.55
CA LYS A 293 14.64 13.13 17.19
C LYS A 293 14.66 14.08 18.39
N THR A 294 13.71 13.95 19.32
CA THR A 294 13.67 14.72 20.57
C THR A 294 14.78 14.31 21.54
N ALA A 295 15.03 13.00 21.71
CA ALA A 295 16.00 12.49 22.69
C ALA A 295 17.47 12.68 22.27
N TYR A 296 17.77 12.62 20.97
CA TYR A 296 19.16 12.61 20.46
C TYR A 296 19.48 13.69 19.42
N GLY A 297 18.50 14.54 19.06
CA GLY A 297 18.66 15.53 17.97
C GLY A 297 18.81 14.92 16.56
N LYS A 298 18.84 13.59 16.46
CA LYS A 298 19.16 12.81 15.26
C LYS A 298 17.94 12.38 14.45
N ASP A 299 18.17 11.94 13.22
CA ASP A 299 17.12 11.46 12.31
C ASP A 299 17.20 9.92 12.23
N LEU A 300 16.16 9.24 12.74
CA LEU A 300 16.13 7.78 12.86
C LEU A 300 16.08 7.08 11.49
N ILE A 301 15.43 7.69 10.49
CA ILE A 301 15.39 7.16 9.12
C ILE A 301 16.79 7.25 8.50
N LYS A 302 17.49 8.38 8.69
CA LYS A 302 18.84 8.56 8.15
C LYS A 302 19.86 7.63 8.82
N ASP A 303 19.87 7.57 10.16
CA ASP A 303 20.77 6.66 10.90
C ASP A 303 20.58 5.20 10.45
N LEU A 304 19.34 4.68 10.46
CA LEU A 304 19.05 3.31 10.00
C LEU A 304 19.35 3.10 8.51
N HIS A 305 19.22 4.12 7.65
CA HIS A 305 19.58 4.01 6.24
C HIS A 305 21.11 3.96 6.02
N SER A 306 21.92 4.63 6.84
CA SER A 306 23.38 4.53 6.78
C SER A 306 23.92 3.21 7.32
N GLU A 307 23.32 2.67 8.39
CA GLU A 307 23.77 1.43 9.02
C GLU A 307 23.32 0.17 8.24
N LEU A 308 22.08 0.13 7.77
CA LEU A 308 21.50 -1.06 7.15
C LEU A 308 21.74 -1.10 5.63
N SER A 309 21.68 -2.30 5.04
CA SER A 309 21.81 -2.50 3.59
C SER A 309 20.80 -3.51 3.01
N GLY A 310 20.84 -3.69 1.69
CA GLY A 310 20.02 -4.67 0.97
C GLY A 310 18.52 -4.55 1.20
N ASP A 311 17.83 -5.69 1.15
CA ASP A 311 16.39 -5.81 1.34
C ASP A 311 15.98 -5.74 2.83
N PHE A 312 16.92 -6.02 3.75
CA PHE A 312 16.72 -5.74 5.18
C PHE A 312 16.49 -4.24 5.44
N ARG A 313 17.30 -3.36 4.83
CA ARG A 313 17.05 -1.90 4.89
C ARG A 313 15.69 -1.55 4.30
N LYS A 314 15.34 -2.07 3.12
CA LYS A 314 14.04 -1.78 2.47
C LYS A 314 12.87 -2.15 3.38
N LEU A 315 12.94 -3.33 4.01
CA LEU A 315 11.95 -3.82 4.96
C LEU A 315 11.85 -2.93 6.21
N VAL A 316 12.97 -2.56 6.83
CA VAL A 316 12.99 -1.66 8.00
C VAL A 316 12.46 -0.26 7.66
N MET A 317 12.79 0.28 6.48
CA MET A 317 12.26 1.58 6.02
C MET A 317 10.75 1.53 5.77
N ALA A 318 10.25 0.46 5.12
CA ALA A 318 8.81 0.24 4.94
C ALA A 318 8.07 0.13 6.29
N MET A 319 8.68 -0.54 7.28
CA MET A 319 8.11 -0.71 8.62
C MET A 319 8.03 0.59 9.45
N LEU A 320 8.67 1.69 9.04
CA LEU A 320 8.68 2.96 9.78
C LEU A 320 7.77 4.05 9.17
N LYS A 321 7.07 3.76 8.07
CA LYS A 321 5.99 4.59 7.51
C LYS A 321 4.64 4.19 8.10
N THR A 322 3.66 5.09 8.15
CA THR A 322 2.25 4.68 8.34
C THR A 322 1.75 3.87 7.13
N PRO A 323 0.66 3.08 7.24
CA PRO A 323 0.24 2.20 6.14
C PRO A 323 -0.05 2.95 4.84
N THR A 324 -0.67 4.12 4.92
CA THR A 324 -1.05 4.94 3.77
C THR A 324 0.11 5.78 3.22
N GLU A 325 1.09 6.18 4.04
CA GLU A 325 2.38 6.71 3.57
C GLU A 325 3.23 5.64 2.87
N PHE A 326 3.11 4.38 3.28
CA PHE A 326 3.78 3.26 2.62
C PHE A 326 3.14 2.97 1.26
N ASP A 327 1.82 2.78 1.21
CA ASP A 327 1.08 2.59 -0.03
C ASP A 327 1.27 3.75 -1.02
N ALA A 328 1.21 5.02 -0.56
CA ALA A 328 1.48 6.17 -1.41
C ALA A 328 2.91 6.15 -2.00
N SER A 329 3.91 5.73 -1.21
CA SER A 329 5.30 5.62 -1.70
C SER A 329 5.54 4.41 -2.62
N GLU A 330 4.83 3.30 -2.43
CA GLU A 330 4.86 2.15 -3.34
C GLU A 330 4.16 2.47 -4.67
N LEU A 331 3.00 3.14 -4.63
CA LEU A 331 2.31 3.64 -5.84
C LEU A 331 3.20 4.63 -6.61
N ASN A 332 3.83 5.59 -5.93
CA ASN A 332 4.76 6.50 -6.58
C ASN A 332 5.99 5.77 -7.13
N SER A 333 6.49 4.73 -6.45
CA SER A 333 7.61 3.90 -6.93
C SER A 333 7.22 2.93 -8.05
N ALA A 334 5.92 2.70 -8.27
CA ALA A 334 5.37 1.94 -9.38
C ALA A 334 5.13 2.80 -10.64
N ILE A 335 4.99 4.11 -10.49
CA ILE A 335 4.76 5.08 -11.59
C ILE A 335 6.08 5.81 -11.98
N LYS A 336 6.97 6.03 -11.01
CA LYS A 336 8.20 6.81 -11.26
C LYS A 336 9.32 5.93 -11.83
N GLY A 337 9.40 5.86 -13.17
CA GLY A 337 10.54 5.22 -13.82
C GLY A 337 10.52 5.25 -15.34
N ALA A 338 11.23 4.29 -15.94
CA ALA A 338 11.01 3.86 -17.30
C ALA A 338 10.24 2.54 -17.23
N GLY A 339 8.99 2.55 -17.71
CA GLY A 339 8.01 1.49 -17.43
C GLY A 339 7.36 1.64 -16.06
N THR A 340 6.20 1.00 -15.92
CA THR A 340 5.33 1.03 -14.74
C THR A 340 5.42 -0.33 -14.02
N ASP A 341 5.00 -0.41 -12.74
CA ASP A 341 4.74 -1.67 -12.02
C ASP A 341 3.23 -1.84 -11.86
N GLU A 342 2.57 -2.27 -12.95
CA GLU A 342 1.12 -2.49 -13.03
C GLU A 342 0.67 -3.48 -11.96
N ALA A 343 1.50 -4.49 -11.68
CA ALA A 343 1.24 -5.48 -10.65
C ALA A 343 1.16 -4.86 -9.25
N CYS A 344 1.95 -3.83 -8.93
CA CYS A 344 1.86 -3.05 -7.69
C CYS A 344 0.61 -2.17 -7.66
N LEU A 345 0.34 -1.42 -8.75
CA LEU A 345 -0.86 -0.56 -8.87
C LEU A 345 -2.15 -1.36 -8.65
N ILE A 346 -2.23 -2.52 -9.30
CA ILE A 346 -3.34 -3.48 -9.14
C ILE A 346 -3.46 -3.95 -7.69
N GLU A 347 -2.34 -4.31 -7.03
CA GLU A 347 -2.34 -4.88 -5.67
C GLU A 347 -2.96 -3.93 -4.64
N ILE A 348 -2.55 -2.67 -4.66
CA ILE A 348 -2.99 -1.65 -3.71
C ILE A 348 -4.43 -1.26 -4.06
N LEU A 349 -4.67 -0.82 -5.30
CA LEU A 349 -5.96 -0.22 -5.67
C LEU A 349 -7.13 -1.23 -5.68
N SER A 350 -6.89 -2.53 -5.86
CA SER A 350 -7.96 -3.54 -5.78
C SER A 350 -8.27 -4.02 -4.35
N SER A 351 -7.34 -3.86 -3.39
CA SER A 351 -7.44 -4.49 -2.06
C SER A 351 -7.91 -3.54 -0.95
N ARG A 352 -7.49 -2.27 -0.99
CA ARG A 352 -7.77 -1.27 0.06
C ARG A 352 -9.26 -0.86 0.13
N SER A 353 -9.64 -0.26 1.26
CA SER A 353 -10.94 0.36 1.51
C SER A 353 -11.02 1.78 0.94
N ASN A 354 -12.24 2.34 0.87
CA ASN A 354 -12.43 3.73 0.47
C ASN A 354 -11.66 4.71 1.39
N ALA A 355 -11.65 4.45 2.69
CA ALA A 355 -10.95 5.30 3.67
C ALA A 355 -9.43 5.32 3.44
N GLU A 356 -8.83 4.15 3.26
CA GLU A 356 -7.41 4.03 2.91
C GLU A 356 -7.10 4.74 1.57
N ILE A 357 -7.90 4.52 0.52
CA ILE A 357 -7.69 5.15 -0.80
C ILE A 357 -7.79 6.69 -0.73
N ARG A 358 -8.77 7.24 -0.01
CA ARG A 358 -8.91 8.69 0.17
C ARG A 358 -7.71 9.30 0.90
N GLU A 359 -7.18 8.60 1.91
CA GLU A 359 -6.00 9.05 2.65
C GLU A 359 -4.70 8.89 1.84
N ILE A 360 -4.57 7.81 1.06
CA ILE A 360 -3.50 7.63 0.07
C ILE A 360 -3.51 8.80 -0.94
N ASN A 361 -4.66 9.17 -1.49
CA ASN A 361 -4.79 10.32 -2.39
C ASN A 361 -4.34 11.64 -1.73
N ARG A 362 -4.71 11.85 -0.46
CA ARG A 362 -4.32 13.02 0.33
C ARG A 362 -2.80 13.09 0.51
N ILE A 363 -2.18 12.00 0.94
CA ILE A 363 -0.73 11.89 1.15
C ILE A 363 0.02 12.01 -0.16
N TYR A 364 -0.39 11.29 -1.21
CA TYR A 364 0.26 11.32 -2.52
C TYR A 364 0.31 12.74 -3.10
N LYS A 365 -0.80 13.48 -3.01
CA LYS A 365 -0.86 14.89 -3.44
C LYS A 365 0.00 15.81 -2.55
N GLN A 366 0.10 15.52 -1.25
CA GLN A 366 0.95 16.25 -0.30
C GLN A 366 2.46 16.01 -0.55
N GLU A 367 2.88 14.77 -0.76
CA GLU A 367 4.28 14.39 -0.99
C GLU A 367 4.74 14.78 -2.40
N TYR A 368 4.07 14.27 -3.45
CA TYR A 368 4.55 14.29 -4.84
C TYR A 368 4.02 15.48 -5.67
N LYS A 369 3.20 16.35 -5.08
CA LYS A 369 2.63 17.59 -5.68
C LYS A 369 1.80 17.39 -6.96
N LYS A 370 1.46 16.14 -7.28
CA LYS A 370 0.61 15.68 -8.38
C LYS A 370 -0.49 14.80 -7.79
N SER A 371 -1.70 14.74 -8.34
CA SER A 371 -2.69 13.77 -7.82
C SER A 371 -2.33 12.35 -8.27
N LEU A 372 -2.80 11.34 -7.53
CA LEU A 372 -2.62 9.94 -7.93
C LEU A 372 -3.36 9.65 -9.26
N GLU A 373 -4.50 10.29 -9.50
CA GLU A 373 -5.25 10.17 -10.76
C GLU A 373 -4.46 10.74 -11.95
N ASP A 374 -3.85 11.93 -11.82
CA ASP A 374 -2.97 12.50 -12.86
C ASP A 374 -1.72 11.62 -13.08
N ALA A 375 -1.26 10.94 -12.02
CA ALA A 375 -0.09 10.06 -12.07
C ALA A 375 -0.41 8.79 -12.87
N ILE A 376 -1.45 8.06 -12.47
CA ILE A 376 -2.01 6.90 -13.17
C ILE A 376 -2.36 7.26 -14.62
N SER A 377 -2.95 8.43 -14.86
CA SER A 377 -3.42 8.85 -16.18
C SER A 377 -2.30 9.10 -17.19
N GLY A 378 -1.12 9.51 -16.71
CA GLY A 378 0.06 9.75 -17.55
C GLY A 378 0.80 8.46 -17.94
N ASP A 379 0.89 7.50 -17.01
CA ASP A 379 1.63 6.25 -17.21
C ASP A 379 0.81 5.17 -17.92
N THR A 380 -0.50 5.07 -17.62
CA THR A 380 -1.33 3.95 -18.07
C THR A 380 -2.28 4.35 -19.20
N SER A 381 -2.78 3.38 -19.97
CA SER A 381 -3.62 3.63 -21.14
C SER A 381 -4.90 2.78 -21.20
N GLY A 382 -5.76 3.08 -22.19
CA GLY A 382 -6.94 2.30 -22.52
C GLY A 382 -7.91 2.06 -21.36
N HIS A 383 -8.45 0.83 -21.30
CA HIS A 383 -9.41 0.40 -20.29
C HIS A 383 -8.73 0.08 -18.96
N PHE A 384 -7.44 -0.27 -18.97
CA PHE A 384 -6.65 -0.48 -17.74
C PHE A 384 -6.52 0.82 -16.93
N ARG A 385 -6.18 1.94 -17.59
CA ARG A 385 -6.23 3.28 -16.98
C ARG A 385 -7.61 3.56 -16.37
N ARG A 386 -8.69 3.30 -17.12
CA ARG A 386 -10.07 3.54 -16.65
C ARG A 386 -10.38 2.73 -15.38
N LEU A 387 -9.92 1.48 -15.30
CA LEU A 387 -10.02 0.64 -14.11
C LEU A 387 -9.26 1.25 -12.92
N LEU A 388 -7.98 1.56 -13.09
CA LEU A 388 -7.16 2.11 -12.00
C LEU A 388 -7.71 3.45 -11.47
N ILE A 389 -8.13 4.35 -12.36
CA ILE A 389 -8.78 5.63 -11.99
C ILE A 389 -10.08 5.38 -11.20
N SER A 390 -10.89 4.39 -11.62
CA SER A 390 -12.15 4.07 -10.94
C SER A 390 -11.93 3.53 -9.53
N LEU A 391 -10.86 2.77 -9.33
CA LEU A 391 -10.45 2.28 -8.01
C LEU A 391 -9.84 3.40 -7.16
N SER A 392 -9.00 4.27 -7.74
CA SER A 392 -8.36 5.38 -7.02
C SER A 392 -9.33 6.47 -6.56
N GLN A 393 -10.58 6.48 -7.02
CA GLN A 393 -11.61 7.39 -6.45
C GLN A 393 -11.93 7.08 -4.99
N GLY A 394 -11.80 5.82 -4.54
CA GLY A 394 -12.22 5.42 -3.20
C GLY A 394 -13.71 5.70 -2.94
N ASN A 395 -14.56 5.46 -3.94
CA ASN A 395 -16.00 5.77 -3.92
C ASN A 395 -16.88 4.55 -4.25
N ARG A 396 -16.46 3.37 -3.79
CA ARG A 396 -17.29 2.15 -3.83
C ARG A 396 -18.45 2.29 -2.85
N ASP A 397 -19.60 1.70 -3.15
CA ASP A 397 -20.70 1.52 -2.21
C ASP A 397 -20.26 0.66 -0.99
N GLU A 398 -20.52 1.13 0.23
CA GLU A 398 -20.14 0.46 1.49
C GLU A 398 -21.37 -0.12 2.23
N ARG A 399 -22.51 -0.25 1.55
CA ARG A 399 -23.72 -0.89 2.10
C ARG A 399 -23.57 -2.41 2.21
N GLU A 400 -23.83 -2.92 3.41
CA GLU A 400 -23.83 -4.36 3.71
C GLU A 400 -25.15 -5.06 3.33
N ASN A 401 -26.25 -4.33 3.17
CA ASN A 401 -27.52 -4.92 2.72
C ASN A 401 -27.51 -5.20 1.22
N VAL A 402 -27.95 -6.40 0.82
CA VAL A 402 -27.94 -6.86 -0.57
C VAL A 402 -29.34 -6.89 -1.15
N ASP A 403 -29.53 -6.25 -2.30
CA ASP A 403 -30.71 -6.42 -3.14
C ASP A 403 -30.46 -7.56 -4.14
N ILE A 404 -31.13 -8.70 -3.93
CA ILE A 404 -31.00 -9.89 -4.78
C ILE A 404 -31.60 -9.68 -6.18
N SER A 405 -32.59 -8.79 -6.35
CA SER A 405 -33.12 -8.44 -7.66
C SER A 405 -32.09 -7.65 -8.46
N LEU A 406 -31.48 -6.63 -7.84
CA LEU A 406 -30.37 -5.88 -8.45
C LEU A 406 -29.14 -6.77 -8.69
N ALA A 407 -28.85 -7.73 -7.80
CA ALA A 407 -27.74 -8.66 -7.98
C ALA A 407 -27.93 -9.54 -9.23
N LYS A 408 -29.15 -10.04 -9.47
CA LYS A 408 -29.53 -10.76 -10.70
C LYS A 408 -29.45 -9.88 -11.94
N GLN A 409 -29.86 -8.61 -11.86
CA GLN A 409 -29.75 -7.66 -12.97
C GLN A 409 -28.29 -7.33 -13.32
N ASP A 410 -27.43 -7.10 -12.32
CA ASP A 410 -25.99 -6.89 -12.54
C ASP A 410 -25.31 -8.15 -13.09
N ALA A 411 -25.70 -9.35 -12.63
CA ALA A 411 -25.21 -10.62 -13.17
C ALA A 411 -25.61 -10.80 -14.64
N GLN A 412 -26.87 -10.52 -14.99
CA GLN A 412 -27.38 -10.54 -16.36
C GLN A 412 -26.64 -9.52 -17.24
N ALA A 413 -26.31 -8.34 -16.70
CA ALA A 413 -25.58 -7.29 -17.39
C ALA A 413 -24.10 -7.68 -17.63
N LEU A 414 -23.43 -8.34 -16.67
CA LEU A 414 -22.08 -8.88 -16.87
C LEU A 414 -22.08 -10.03 -17.91
N TYR A 415 -23.10 -10.88 -17.92
CA TYR A 415 -23.24 -11.96 -18.92
C TYR A 415 -23.46 -11.40 -20.32
N ALA A 416 -24.35 -10.40 -20.45
CA ALA A 416 -24.58 -9.67 -21.70
C ALA A 416 -23.37 -8.85 -22.18
N ALA A 417 -22.46 -8.47 -21.27
CA ALA A 417 -21.25 -7.72 -21.56
C ALA A 417 -20.03 -8.58 -21.93
N GLY A 418 -20.12 -9.90 -21.88
CA GLY A 418 -19.03 -10.82 -22.21
C GLY A 418 -19.56 -12.06 -22.93
N GLU A 419 -19.79 -13.15 -22.17
CA GLU A 419 -20.16 -14.49 -22.68
C GLU A 419 -21.27 -14.53 -23.75
N ASN A 420 -22.19 -13.56 -23.80
CA ASN A 420 -23.32 -13.51 -24.74
C ASN A 420 -23.08 -12.59 -25.98
N LYS A 421 -21.84 -12.22 -26.28
CA LYS A 421 -21.48 -11.40 -27.45
C LYS A 421 -20.08 -11.75 -27.97
N LEU A 422 -19.71 -11.20 -29.14
CA LEU A 422 -18.33 -11.25 -29.61
C LEU A 422 -17.56 -10.02 -29.08
N GLY A 423 -16.47 -10.27 -28.36
CA GLY A 423 -15.72 -9.24 -27.64
C GLY A 423 -16.52 -8.60 -26.50
N THR A 424 -15.90 -7.69 -25.76
CA THR A 424 -16.33 -7.38 -24.39
C THR A 424 -16.99 -6.00 -24.29
N ASP A 425 -17.69 -5.71 -23.20
CA ASP A 425 -17.95 -4.35 -22.72
C ASP A 425 -17.25 -4.20 -21.37
N GLU A 426 -15.95 -3.91 -21.43
CA GLU A 426 -15.08 -3.74 -20.26
C GLU A 426 -15.50 -2.51 -19.45
N SER A 427 -16.26 -1.59 -20.06
CA SER A 427 -16.83 -0.43 -19.38
C SER A 427 -18.01 -0.84 -18.49
N LYS A 428 -18.83 -1.81 -18.90
CA LYS A 428 -19.85 -2.44 -18.05
C LYS A 428 -19.22 -3.20 -16.89
N PHE A 429 -18.20 -4.01 -17.17
CA PHE A 429 -17.43 -4.71 -16.14
C PHE A 429 -16.87 -3.72 -15.11
N ASN A 430 -16.18 -2.67 -15.56
CA ASN A 430 -15.64 -1.63 -14.68
C ASN A 430 -16.75 -0.94 -13.84
N ALA A 431 -17.84 -0.51 -14.48
CA ALA A 431 -18.93 0.20 -13.80
C ALA A 431 -19.59 -0.64 -12.69
N ILE A 432 -19.74 -1.95 -12.88
CA ILE A 432 -20.31 -2.85 -11.87
C ILE A 432 -19.25 -3.22 -10.81
N LEU A 433 -18.08 -3.72 -11.25
CA LEU A 433 -17.04 -4.27 -10.37
C LEU A 433 -16.35 -3.23 -9.49
N CYS A 434 -16.31 -1.95 -9.89
CA CYS A 434 -15.69 -0.89 -9.09
C CYS A 434 -16.69 -0.16 -8.17
N ALA A 435 -17.95 0.02 -8.59
CA ALA A 435 -18.91 0.85 -7.85
C ALA A 435 -19.74 0.08 -6.81
N ARG A 436 -20.13 -1.18 -7.06
CA ARG A 436 -21.03 -1.94 -6.15
C ARG A 436 -20.32 -2.41 -4.88
N SER A 437 -21.06 -2.65 -3.80
CA SER A 437 -20.50 -3.07 -2.52
C SER A 437 -19.94 -4.50 -2.56
N LYS A 438 -19.00 -4.81 -1.64
CA LYS A 438 -18.37 -6.14 -1.58
C LYS A 438 -19.39 -7.25 -1.30
N PRO A 439 -20.39 -7.09 -0.40
CA PRO A 439 -21.47 -8.07 -0.22
C PRO A 439 -22.36 -8.21 -1.46
N HIS A 440 -22.74 -7.09 -2.09
CA HIS A 440 -23.56 -7.12 -3.32
C HIS A 440 -22.85 -7.88 -4.44
N LEU A 441 -21.57 -7.60 -4.68
CA LEU A 441 -20.81 -8.27 -5.73
C LEU A 441 -20.59 -9.76 -5.46
N ARG A 442 -20.53 -10.20 -4.20
CA ARG A 442 -20.53 -11.65 -3.88
C ARG A 442 -21.83 -12.33 -4.30
N ALA A 443 -22.97 -11.66 -4.11
CA ALA A 443 -24.26 -12.16 -4.62
C ALA A 443 -24.32 -12.12 -6.15
N VAL A 444 -23.84 -11.06 -6.80
CA VAL A 444 -23.71 -10.98 -8.27
C VAL A 444 -22.89 -12.15 -8.82
N PHE A 445 -21.76 -12.50 -8.19
CA PHE A 445 -20.91 -13.59 -8.64
C PHE A 445 -21.57 -14.97 -8.47
N PHE A 446 -22.38 -15.16 -7.43
CA PHE A 446 -23.19 -16.37 -7.25
C PHE A 446 -24.28 -16.46 -8.33
N GLU A 447 -25.09 -15.42 -8.51
CA GLU A 447 -26.17 -15.39 -9.50
C GLU A 447 -25.62 -15.53 -10.94
N TYR A 448 -24.46 -14.96 -11.23
CA TYR A 448 -23.74 -15.15 -12.50
C TYR A 448 -23.36 -16.62 -12.73
N GLN A 449 -22.78 -17.27 -11.71
CA GLN A 449 -22.41 -18.68 -11.78
C GLN A 449 -23.64 -19.60 -11.94
N GLN A 450 -24.76 -19.29 -11.27
CA GLN A 450 -26.03 -20.00 -11.44
C GLN A 450 -26.65 -19.80 -12.84
N MET A 451 -26.41 -18.65 -13.47
CA MET A 451 -26.96 -18.30 -14.78
C MET A 451 -26.19 -18.95 -15.95
N CYS A 452 -24.86 -18.96 -15.91
CA CYS A 452 -24.03 -19.42 -17.04
C CYS A 452 -23.14 -20.64 -16.75
N GLY A 453 -23.19 -21.20 -15.53
CA GLY A 453 -22.38 -22.36 -15.12
C GLY A 453 -20.88 -22.07 -14.96
N ARG A 454 -20.46 -20.79 -14.98
CA ARG A 454 -19.05 -20.37 -15.01
C ARG A 454 -18.74 -19.35 -13.92
N ASP A 455 -17.63 -19.53 -13.22
CA ASP A 455 -17.09 -18.52 -12.31
C ASP A 455 -16.69 -17.25 -13.09
N ILE A 456 -17.07 -16.07 -12.60
CA ILE A 456 -16.77 -14.78 -13.25
C ILE A 456 -15.27 -14.58 -13.54
N GLU A 457 -14.36 -15.13 -12.72
CA GLU A 457 -12.92 -15.18 -13.00
C GLU A 457 -12.58 -15.84 -14.34
N LYS A 458 -13.24 -16.96 -14.67
CA LYS A 458 -13.00 -17.71 -15.92
C LYS A 458 -13.54 -16.97 -17.14
N SER A 459 -14.56 -16.13 -16.95
CA SER A 459 -15.05 -15.23 -18.00
C SER A 459 -14.06 -14.08 -18.22
N VAL A 460 -13.59 -13.42 -17.15
CA VAL A 460 -12.58 -12.34 -17.24
C VAL A 460 -11.31 -12.81 -17.96
N ILE A 461 -10.81 -14.01 -17.64
CA ILE A 461 -9.61 -14.61 -18.27
C ILE A 461 -9.83 -14.96 -19.76
N ARG A 462 -11.07 -15.14 -20.21
CA ARG A 462 -11.40 -15.46 -21.61
C ARG A 462 -11.71 -14.22 -22.46
N GLU A 463 -12.35 -13.23 -21.84
CA GLU A 463 -12.92 -12.05 -22.50
C GLU A 463 -12.02 -10.79 -22.36
N MET A 464 -10.88 -10.89 -21.67
CA MET A 464 -9.91 -9.80 -21.50
C MET A 464 -8.49 -10.32 -21.61
N SER A 465 -7.51 -9.42 -21.73
CA SER A 465 -6.08 -9.78 -21.72
C SER A 465 -5.22 -8.72 -21.00
N GLY A 466 -3.99 -9.11 -20.65
CA GLY A 466 -2.95 -8.21 -20.14
C GLY A 466 -3.27 -7.59 -18.77
N ASP A 467 -2.94 -6.32 -18.61
CA ASP A 467 -3.08 -5.62 -17.32
C ASP A 467 -4.55 -5.36 -16.94
N LEU A 468 -5.43 -5.25 -17.94
CA LEU A 468 -6.88 -5.17 -17.71
C LEU A 468 -7.41 -6.48 -17.12
N GLU A 469 -7.08 -7.62 -17.73
CA GLU A 469 -7.43 -8.95 -17.22
C GLU A 469 -6.89 -9.13 -15.79
N SER A 470 -5.60 -8.84 -15.60
CA SER A 470 -4.91 -8.93 -14.31
C SER A 470 -5.56 -8.04 -13.24
N GLY A 471 -5.97 -6.82 -13.60
CA GLY A 471 -6.65 -5.87 -12.72
C GLY A 471 -8.07 -6.30 -12.36
N MET A 472 -8.88 -6.69 -13.36
CA MET A 472 -10.25 -7.15 -13.13
C MET A 472 -10.28 -8.44 -12.30
N LEU A 473 -9.38 -9.39 -12.59
CA LEU A 473 -9.22 -10.62 -11.83
C LEU A 473 -8.79 -10.35 -10.38
N ALA A 474 -7.91 -9.35 -10.16
CA ALA A 474 -7.52 -8.93 -8.81
C ALA A 474 -8.69 -8.31 -8.03
N VAL A 475 -9.51 -7.46 -8.66
CA VAL A 475 -10.73 -6.89 -8.06
C VAL A 475 -11.71 -8.00 -7.66
N VAL A 476 -12.00 -8.93 -8.56
CA VAL A 476 -12.87 -10.09 -8.27
C VAL A 476 -12.33 -10.92 -7.10
N LYS A 477 -11.02 -11.24 -7.09
CA LYS A 477 -10.39 -12.00 -6.00
C LYS A 477 -10.42 -11.25 -4.66
N CYS A 478 -10.16 -9.95 -4.64
CA CYS A 478 -10.24 -9.12 -3.43
C CYS A 478 -11.68 -8.97 -2.91
N ILE A 479 -12.69 -9.00 -3.78
CA ILE A 479 -14.10 -9.04 -3.37
C ILE A 479 -14.43 -10.41 -2.74
N LYS A 480 -14.05 -11.51 -3.40
CA LYS A 480 -14.31 -12.88 -2.91
C LYS A 480 -13.58 -13.16 -1.58
N ASN A 481 -12.25 -13.04 -1.56
CA ASN A 481 -11.40 -13.38 -0.40
C ASN A 481 -10.03 -12.66 -0.51
N THR A 482 -9.90 -11.46 0.09
CA THR A 482 -8.64 -10.69 0.10
C THR A 482 -7.46 -11.47 0.72
N PRO A 483 -7.61 -12.20 1.84
CA PRO A 483 -6.55 -13.06 2.35
C PRO A 483 -6.03 -14.09 1.35
N ALA A 484 -6.91 -14.75 0.59
CA ALA A 484 -6.52 -15.69 -0.46
C ALA A 484 -5.81 -15.01 -1.65
N TYR A 485 -6.21 -13.78 -2.01
CA TYR A 485 -5.50 -12.97 -3.02
C TYR A 485 -4.05 -12.68 -2.59
N PHE A 486 -3.84 -12.26 -1.34
CA PHE A 486 -2.49 -12.01 -0.83
C PHE A 486 -1.68 -13.29 -0.66
N ALA A 487 -2.29 -14.40 -0.26
CA ALA A 487 -1.64 -15.71 -0.24
C ALA A 487 -1.15 -16.14 -1.64
N GLU A 488 -1.97 -15.95 -2.68
CA GLU A 488 -1.57 -16.22 -4.07
C GLU A 488 -0.41 -15.33 -4.53
N ARG A 489 -0.40 -14.06 -4.13
CA ARG A 489 0.68 -13.13 -4.50
C ARG A 489 1.99 -13.41 -3.76
N LEU A 490 1.93 -13.78 -2.48
CA LEU A 490 3.10 -14.24 -1.72
C LEU A 490 3.70 -15.51 -2.35
N TYR A 491 2.86 -16.49 -2.70
CA TYR A 491 3.31 -17.70 -3.39
C TYR A 491 3.95 -17.36 -4.75
N LYS A 492 3.33 -16.49 -5.55
CA LYS A 492 3.91 -15.98 -6.82
C LYS A 492 5.13 -15.07 -6.66
N ALA A 493 5.45 -14.62 -5.45
CA ALA A 493 6.64 -13.83 -5.15
C ALA A 493 7.86 -14.70 -4.77
N MET A 494 7.63 -15.92 -4.26
CA MET A 494 8.68 -16.88 -3.85
C MET A 494 8.74 -18.13 -4.75
N LYS A 495 7.82 -18.28 -5.71
CA LYS A 495 7.83 -19.41 -6.65
C LYS A 495 8.76 -19.17 -7.83
N GLY A 496 9.95 -19.76 -7.78
CA GLY A 496 10.84 -19.89 -8.93
C GLY A 496 12.31 -19.95 -8.54
N ALA A 497 13.15 -19.36 -9.39
CA ALA A 497 14.53 -19.04 -9.04
C ALA A 497 14.58 -17.56 -8.60
N GLY A 498 14.78 -17.34 -7.29
CA GLY A 498 14.86 -16.01 -6.69
C GLY A 498 13.50 -15.36 -6.39
N THR A 499 13.56 -14.34 -5.53
CA THR A 499 12.41 -13.73 -4.87
C THR A 499 11.99 -12.42 -5.53
N LYS A 500 10.70 -12.07 -5.46
CA LYS A 500 10.18 -10.75 -5.84
C LYS A 500 10.10 -9.84 -4.61
N ASP A 501 11.25 -9.49 -4.04
CA ASP A 501 11.36 -8.88 -2.71
C ASP A 501 10.52 -7.63 -2.48
N LYS A 502 10.37 -6.74 -3.48
CA LYS A 502 9.44 -5.60 -3.39
C LYS A 502 8.02 -6.03 -3.00
N THR A 503 7.51 -7.09 -3.64
CA THR A 503 6.17 -7.61 -3.39
C THR A 503 6.10 -8.40 -2.08
N LEU A 504 7.14 -9.16 -1.74
CA LEU A 504 7.22 -9.85 -0.46
C LEU A 504 7.22 -8.85 0.72
N ILE A 505 8.08 -7.84 0.68
CA ILE A 505 8.12 -6.74 1.66
C ILE A 505 6.77 -6.02 1.74
N ARG A 506 6.21 -5.58 0.60
CA ARG A 506 4.97 -4.80 0.60
C ARG A 506 3.79 -5.57 1.19
N ILE A 507 3.62 -6.84 0.86
CA ILE A 507 2.54 -7.64 1.43
C ILE A 507 2.82 -7.95 2.91
N MET A 508 4.04 -8.37 3.26
CA MET A 508 4.36 -8.73 4.65
C MET A 508 4.24 -7.54 5.60
N VAL A 509 4.62 -6.32 5.18
CA VAL A 509 4.43 -5.10 5.98
C VAL A 509 2.97 -4.65 5.98
N SER A 510 2.32 -4.50 4.83
CA SER A 510 0.98 -3.89 4.77
C SER A 510 -0.14 -4.79 5.33
N ARG A 511 0.10 -6.10 5.49
CA ARG A 511 -0.90 -7.05 6.02
C ARG A 511 -0.59 -7.56 7.44
N SER A 512 0.59 -7.30 8.00
CA SER A 512 1.01 -7.80 9.34
C SER A 512 0.09 -7.37 10.49
N GLU A 513 -0.59 -6.23 10.36
CA GLU A 513 -1.51 -5.68 11.37
C GLU A 513 -2.98 -5.73 10.92
N VAL A 514 -3.30 -6.51 9.88
CA VAL A 514 -4.64 -6.58 9.29
C VAL A 514 -5.19 -8.01 9.29
N ASP A 515 -4.67 -8.87 8.41
CA ASP A 515 -5.25 -10.19 8.09
C ASP A 515 -4.19 -11.29 7.85
N MET A 516 -2.94 -11.08 8.27
CA MET A 516 -1.84 -12.05 8.10
C MET A 516 -2.17 -13.47 8.64
N LEU A 517 -2.95 -13.58 9.71
CA LEU A 517 -3.40 -14.88 10.24
C LEU A 517 -4.41 -15.60 9.33
N ASP A 518 -5.21 -14.87 8.55
CA ASP A 518 -6.10 -15.46 7.55
C ASP A 518 -5.36 -15.72 6.22
N ILE A 519 -4.38 -14.86 5.87
CA ILE A 519 -3.47 -15.08 4.72
C ILE A 519 -2.71 -16.39 4.90
N ARG A 520 -2.14 -16.64 6.09
CA ARG A 520 -1.46 -17.90 6.44
C ARG A 520 -2.37 -19.12 6.29
N GLN A 521 -3.61 -19.04 6.78
CA GLN A 521 -4.59 -20.13 6.66
C GLN A 521 -4.94 -20.43 5.20
N GLU A 522 -5.19 -19.41 4.37
CA GLU A 522 -5.42 -19.59 2.94
C GLU A 522 -4.15 -20.10 2.20
N TYR A 523 -2.97 -19.64 2.59
CA TYR A 523 -1.70 -20.10 2.01
C TYR A 523 -1.48 -21.59 2.26
N LEU A 524 -1.57 -22.06 3.51
CA LEU A 524 -1.40 -23.48 3.87
C LEU A 524 -2.46 -24.36 3.20
N LYS A 525 -3.73 -23.90 3.18
CA LYS A 525 -4.85 -24.55 2.51
C LYS A 525 -4.61 -24.75 1.00
N ASN A 526 -4.11 -23.72 0.32
CA ASN A 526 -4.00 -23.70 -1.14
C ASN A 526 -2.66 -24.27 -1.65
N TYR A 527 -1.57 -24.18 -0.88
CA TYR A 527 -0.22 -24.59 -1.31
C TYR A 527 0.39 -25.75 -0.51
N ARG A 528 -0.31 -26.27 0.52
CA ARG A 528 0.09 -27.44 1.34
C ARG A 528 1.44 -27.33 2.04
N LYS A 529 1.92 -26.10 2.21
CA LYS A 529 3.14 -25.70 2.93
C LYS A 529 2.84 -24.37 3.63
N SER A 530 3.37 -24.15 4.83
CA SER A 530 3.10 -22.91 5.56
C SER A 530 3.91 -21.73 4.99
N LEU A 531 3.33 -20.53 5.03
CA LEU A 531 3.96 -19.29 4.55
C LEU A 531 5.34 -19.08 5.21
N TYR A 532 5.43 -19.38 6.51
CA TYR A 532 6.67 -19.39 7.28
C TYR A 532 7.77 -20.23 6.63
N THR A 533 7.44 -21.43 6.14
CA THR A 533 8.41 -22.38 5.58
C THR A 533 8.87 -21.96 4.18
N ASP A 534 8.03 -21.31 3.38
CA ASP A 534 8.47 -20.72 2.11
C ASP A 534 9.36 -19.50 2.32
N ILE A 535 8.95 -18.54 3.16
CA ILE A 535 9.81 -17.39 3.53
C ILE A 535 11.14 -17.88 4.09
N SER A 536 11.13 -18.90 4.95
CA SER A 536 12.34 -19.44 5.57
C SER A 536 13.29 -20.14 4.60
N GLY A 537 12.77 -20.70 3.51
CA GLY A 537 13.55 -21.34 2.45
C GLY A 537 14.06 -20.36 1.39
N ASP A 538 13.25 -19.37 1.01
CA ASP A 538 13.52 -18.46 -0.11
C ASP A 538 14.38 -17.25 0.29
N THR A 539 14.35 -16.84 1.58
CA THR A 539 15.08 -15.67 2.08
C THR A 539 16.21 -16.01 3.06
N SER A 540 17.14 -15.08 3.31
CA SER A 540 18.31 -15.28 4.17
C SER A 540 18.61 -14.07 5.09
N GLY A 541 19.58 -14.24 5.99
CA GLY A 541 20.07 -13.19 6.90
C GLY A 541 18.99 -12.55 7.78
N ASP A 542 19.25 -11.30 8.18
CA ASP A 542 18.38 -10.49 9.06
C ASP A 542 17.08 -10.07 8.37
N TYR A 543 17.09 -9.98 7.05
CA TYR A 543 15.91 -9.87 6.21
C TYR A 543 14.93 -11.03 6.47
N LYS A 544 15.40 -12.28 6.41
CA LYS A 544 14.59 -13.46 6.80
C LYS A 544 14.06 -13.33 8.22
N LYS A 545 14.93 -13.04 9.20
CA LYS A 545 14.53 -12.97 10.62
C LYS A 545 13.35 -12.00 10.81
N LEU A 546 13.40 -10.81 10.19
CA LEU A 546 12.36 -9.80 10.29
C LEU A 546 11.08 -10.15 9.50
N LEU A 547 11.20 -10.76 8.32
CA LEU A 547 10.03 -11.29 7.61
C LEU A 547 9.31 -12.38 8.41
N LEU A 548 10.05 -13.26 9.09
CA LEU A 548 9.47 -14.30 9.96
C LEU A 548 8.83 -13.70 11.23
N LYS A 549 9.36 -12.60 11.79
CA LYS A 549 8.64 -11.82 12.83
C LYS A 549 7.29 -11.31 12.32
N LEU A 550 7.24 -10.72 11.13
CA LEU A 550 5.99 -10.28 10.49
C LEU A 550 5.05 -11.45 10.13
N CYS A 551 5.60 -12.63 9.81
CA CYS A 551 4.81 -13.84 9.59
C CYS A 551 4.24 -14.43 10.89
N GLY A 552 4.91 -14.25 12.04
CA GLY A 552 4.64 -15.00 13.26
C GLY A 552 5.19 -16.43 13.20
N GLY A 553 4.75 -17.33 14.10
CA GLY A 553 5.22 -18.72 14.13
C GLY A 553 4.76 -19.57 12.94
N SER A 554 5.33 -20.78 12.76
CA SER A 554 4.85 -21.72 11.74
C SER A 554 3.41 -22.16 11.99
N ASP A 555 2.71 -22.40 10.88
CA ASP A 555 1.53 -23.26 10.76
C ASP A 555 1.95 -24.66 10.31
#